data_AF-A0A329RUT3-F1
#
_entry.id   AF-A0A329RUT3-F1
#
_cell.length_a   1.000
_cell.length_b   1.000
_cell.length_c   1.000
_cell.angle_alpha   90.00
_cell.angle_beta   90.00
_cell.angle_gamma   90.00
#
_symmetry.space_group_name_H-M   'P 1'
#
loop_
_entity.id
_entity.type
_entity.pdbx_description
1 polymer ?
#
loop_
_entity_poly.entity_id
_entity_poly.type
_entity_poly.pdbx_seq_one_letter_code
_entity_poly.pdbx_strand_id
1 'polypeptide(L)'
;MMILYQKAFKITQELLCSDAADVVAYQSWKDSLWTLAVAMDNAANKRLHLFDNKKPTRKAASLRKRWKQLKKSHPDAVSSLTTQFLRMKASGQIIDGCTPATHLWDAKDMT
;
A
#
# COMPACT_ATOMS: atom_id res chain seq x y z
N MET A 1 -0.64 -2.00 -6.09
CA MET A 1 0.72 -1.93 -5.50
C MET A 1 0.76 -2.44 -4.06
N MET A 2 -0.34 -3.01 -3.54
CA MET A 2 -0.40 -3.47 -2.15
C MET A 2 0.66 -4.52 -1.80
N ILE A 3 1.09 -5.31 -2.77
CA ILE A 3 2.18 -6.28 -2.65
C ILE A 3 3.49 -5.63 -2.16
N LEU A 4 3.72 -4.35 -2.47
CA LEU A 4 4.90 -3.60 -2.02
C LEU A 4 4.76 -3.09 -0.58
N TYR A 5 3.53 -3.02 -0.08
CA TYR A 5 3.19 -2.54 1.25
C TYR A 5 3.05 -3.77 2.17
N GLN A 6 4.18 -4.42 2.49
CA GLN A 6 4.25 -5.60 3.37
C GLN A 6 4.30 -5.20 4.86
N LYS A 7 3.54 -4.19 5.25
CA LYS A 7 3.42 -3.73 6.64
C LYS A 7 1.95 -3.53 6.95
N ALA A 8 1.54 -3.86 8.17
CA ALA A 8 0.21 -3.53 8.66
C ALA A 8 0.06 -2.01 8.71
N PHE A 9 -1.02 -1.51 8.10
CA PHE A 9 -1.39 -0.10 8.11
C PHE A 9 -2.82 -0.02 8.63
N LYS A 10 -3.01 0.73 9.73
CA LYS A 10 -4.33 0.94 10.31
C LYS A 10 -4.92 2.21 9.71
N ILE A 11 -5.98 2.07 8.94
CA ILE A 11 -6.77 3.20 8.46
C ILE A 11 -7.76 3.54 9.59
N THR A 12 -7.68 4.74 10.12
CA THR A 12 -8.68 5.28 11.05
C THR A 12 -9.98 5.52 10.29
N GLN A 13 -11.10 5.03 10.85
CA GLN A 13 -12.43 5.15 10.28
C GLN A 13 -12.79 6.62 10.03
N GLU A 14 -13.47 6.89 8.91
CA GLU A 14 -13.93 8.24 8.57
C GLU A 14 -14.91 8.74 9.64
N LEU A 15 -14.64 9.92 10.19
CA LEU A 15 -15.51 10.61 11.14
C LEU A 15 -16.56 11.40 10.36
N LEU A 16 -17.85 11.15 10.63
CA LEU A 16 -18.94 11.98 10.12
C LEU A 16 -18.85 13.35 10.80
N CYS A 17 -18.80 14.42 10.00
CA CYS A 17 -18.54 15.77 10.49
C CYS A 17 -19.87 16.50 10.72
N SER A 18 -20.24 16.77 11.97
CA SER A 18 -21.48 17.49 12.36
C SER A 18 -21.26 18.78 13.17
N ASP A 19 -20.12 18.95 13.86
CA ASP A 19 -19.84 20.11 14.73
C ASP A 19 -18.39 20.64 14.64
N ALA A 20 -18.10 21.79 15.28
CA ALA A 20 -16.75 22.39 15.30
C ALA A 20 -15.68 21.50 15.95
N ALA A 21 -16.04 20.66 16.92
CA ALA A 21 -15.18 19.60 17.44
C ALA A 21 -14.90 18.52 16.38
N ASP A 22 -15.87 18.27 15.50
CA ASP A 22 -15.72 17.35 14.37
C ASP A 22 -14.80 17.94 13.30
N VAL A 23 -14.71 19.27 13.14
CA VAL A 23 -13.76 19.90 12.20
C VAL A 23 -12.31 19.62 12.62
N VAL A 24 -11.98 19.75 13.91
CA VAL A 24 -10.63 19.43 14.43
C VAL A 24 -10.35 17.93 14.33
N ALA A 25 -11.33 17.09 14.67
CA ALA A 25 -11.21 15.64 14.53
C ALA A 25 -11.02 15.21 13.07
N TYR A 26 -11.73 15.86 12.15
CA TYR A 26 -11.64 15.63 10.72
C TYR A 26 -10.29 16.07 10.14
N GLN A 27 -9.76 17.22 10.57
CA GLN A 27 -8.41 17.65 10.16
C GLN A 27 -7.34 16.69 10.69
N SER A 28 -7.45 16.25 11.96
CA SER A 28 -6.56 15.23 12.53
C SER A 28 -6.62 13.89 11.79
N TRP A 29 -7.82 13.49 11.36
CA TRP A 29 -8.03 12.30 10.53
C TRP A 29 -7.36 12.44 9.15
N LYS A 30 -7.51 13.59 8.49
CA LYS A 30 -6.81 13.89 7.22
C LYS A 30 -5.29 13.82 7.37
N ASP A 31 -4.74 14.41 8.43
CA ASP A 31 -3.30 14.40 8.69
C ASP A 31 -2.79 12.98 8.96
N SER A 32 -3.59 12.17 9.66
CA SER A 32 -3.32 10.75 9.89
C SER A 32 -3.32 9.95 8.60
N LEU A 33 -4.31 10.17 7.72
CA LEU A 33 -4.38 9.57 6.39
C LEU A 33 -3.19 9.97 5.52
N TRP A 34 -2.82 11.26 5.54
CA TRP A 34 -1.67 11.75 4.79
C TRP A 34 -0.36 11.10 5.28
N THR A 35 -0.16 11.07 6.60
CA THR A 35 1.00 10.41 7.23
C THR A 35 1.07 8.94 6.84
N LEU A 36 -0.08 8.26 6.84
CA LEU A 36 -0.20 6.88 6.42
C LEU A 36 0.18 6.69 4.94
N ALA A 37 -0.37 7.50 4.04
CA ALA A 37 -0.06 7.45 2.62
C ALA A 37 1.44 7.67 2.34
N VAL A 38 2.06 8.63 3.02
CA VAL A 38 3.51 8.88 2.93
C VAL A 38 4.33 7.70 3.45
N ALA A 39 3.93 7.09 4.57
CA ALA A 39 4.61 5.91 5.11
C ALA A 39 4.53 4.71 4.16
N MET A 40 3.37 4.49 3.55
CA MET A 40 3.17 3.48 2.51
C MET A 40 4.10 3.74 1.34
N ASP A 41 4.03 4.93 0.72
CA ASP A 41 4.86 5.28 -0.44
C ASP A 41 6.36 5.14 -0.18
N ASN A 42 6.82 5.52 1.02
CA ASN A 42 8.21 5.33 1.44
C ASN A 42 8.58 3.84 1.53
N ALA A 43 7.70 2.99 2.07
CA ALA A 43 7.93 1.54 2.14
C ALA A 43 8.05 0.92 0.74
N ALA A 44 7.13 1.25 -0.18
CA ALA A 44 7.20 0.77 -1.55
C ALA A 44 8.47 1.25 -2.27
N ASN A 45 8.84 2.53 -2.10
CA ASN A 45 10.06 3.06 -2.70
C ASN A 45 11.32 2.35 -2.20
N LYS A 46 11.42 2.11 -0.89
CA LYS A 46 12.54 1.37 -0.28
C LYS A 46 12.61 -0.05 -0.83
N ARG A 47 11.48 -0.75 -0.94
CA ARG A 47 11.42 -2.12 -1.47
C ARG A 47 11.84 -2.16 -2.94
N LEU A 48 11.31 -1.26 -3.76
CA LEU A 48 11.68 -1.17 -5.19
C LEU A 48 13.16 -0.84 -5.38
N HIS A 49 13.72 0.04 -4.55
CA HIS A 49 15.13 0.41 -4.58
C HIS A 49 16.07 -0.79 -4.42
N LEU A 50 15.69 -1.79 -3.60
CA LEU A 50 16.48 -3.02 -3.46
C LEU A 50 16.67 -3.78 -4.79
N PHE A 51 15.77 -3.57 -5.75
CA PHE A 51 15.82 -4.26 -7.04
C PHE A 51 16.33 -3.38 -8.18
N ASP A 52 15.98 -2.09 -8.19
CA ASP A 52 16.30 -1.20 -9.31
C ASP A 52 17.40 -0.17 -8.99
N ASN A 53 17.85 -0.09 -7.74
CA ASN A 53 18.81 0.88 -7.21
C ASN A 53 18.47 2.35 -7.54
N LYS A 54 17.18 2.65 -7.81
CA LYS A 54 16.72 4.00 -8.17
C LYS A 54 16.34 4.80 -6.95
N LYS A 55 16.53 6.12 -7.03
CA LYS A 55 16.09 7.06 -5.99
C LYS A 55 14.57 6.97 -5.76
N PRO A 56 14.09 7.20 -4.52
CA PRO A 56 12.67 7.28 -4.24
C PRO A 56 11.94 8.32 -5.10
N THR A 57 10.68 8.05 -5.43
CA THR A 57 9.80 8.96 -6.15
C THR A 57 8.47 9.11 -5.43
N ARG A 58 7.99 10.36 -5.30
CA ARG A 58 6.66 10.68 -4.75
C ARG A 58 5.55 10.64 -5.82
N LYS A 59 5.91 10.45 -7.09
CA LYS A 59 4.93 10.43 -8.19
C LYS A 59 4.37 9.01 -8.37
N ALA A 60 3.08 8.83 -8.12
CA ALA A 60 2.38 7.56 -8.28
C ALA A 60 2.57 6.93 -9.67
N ALA A 61 2.53 7.74 -10.75
CA ALA A 61 2.77 7.26 -12.12
C ALA A 61 4.18 6.67 -12.30
N SER A 62 5.19 7.28 -11.67
CA SER A 62 6.57 6.80 -11.72
C SER A 62 6.71 5.47 -10.95
N LEU A 63 6.11 5.36 -9.76
CA LEU A 63 6.04 4.11 -9.00
C LEU A 63 5.39 2.97 -9.82
N ARG A 64 4.26 3.24 -10.48
CA ARG A 64 3.58 2.26 -11.34
C ARG A 64 4.48 1.81 -12.49
N LYS A 65 5.22 2.72 -13.12
CA LYS A 65 6.17 2.38 -14.20
C LYS A 65 7.32 1.51 -13.68
N ARG A 66 7.91 1.86 -12.53
CA ARG A 66 8.98 1.08 -11.89
C ARG A 66 8.52 -0.33 -11.54
N TRP A 67 7.33 -0.48 -10.97
CA TRP A 67 6.75 -1.81 -10.72
C TRP A 67 6.53 -2.62 -12.00
N LYS A 68 5.95 -2.02 -13.06
CA LYS A 68 5.80 -2.72 -14.35
C LYS A 68 7.16 -3.19 -14.89
N GLN A 69 8.19 -2.37 -14.75
CA GLN A 69 9.55 -2.73 -15.13
C GLN A 69 10.08 -3.88 -14.27
N LEU A 70 9.88 -3.84 -12.95
CA LEU A 70 10.28 -4.91 -12.04
C LEU A 70 9.64 -6.25 -12.40
N LYS A 71 8.34 -6.26 -12.73
CA LYS A 71 7.65 -7.48 -13.21
C LYS A 71 8.29 -8.09 -14.44
N LYS A 72 8.84 -7.25 -15.33
CA LYS A 72 9.51 -7.70 -16.55
C LYS A 72 10.94 -8.18 -16.30
N SER A 73 11.69 -7.48 -15.44
CA SER A 73 13.12 -7.76 -15.24
C SER A 73 13.42 -8.77 -14.13
N HIS A 74 12.54 -8.90 -13.13
CA HIS A 74 12.73 -9.79 -11.98
C HIS A 74 11.42 -10.51 -11.63
N PRO A 75 10.91 -11.39 -12.51
CA PRO A 75 9.65 -12.10 -12.27
C PRO A 75 9.68 -12.94 -10.98
N ASP A 76 10.81 -13.58 -10.67
CA ASP A 76 10.95 -14.39 -9.44
C ASP A 76 10.86 -13.57 -8.16
N ALA A 77 11.46 -12.38 -8.17
CA ALA A 77 11.35 -11.44 -7.05
C ALA A 77 9.90 -10.99 -6.84
N VAL A 78 9.18 -10.74 -7.93
CA VAL A 78 7.76 -10.38 -7.88
C VAL A 78 6.94 -11.55 -7.34
N SER A 79 7.18 -12.77 -7.81
CA SER A 79 6.52 -13.98 -7.31
C SER A 79 6.74 -14.19 -5.82
N SER A 80 7.97 -13.99 -5.33
CA SER A 80 8.30 -14.05 -3.91
C SER A 80 7.55 -12.99 -3.09
N LEU A 81 7.54 -11.73 -3.56
CA LEU A 81 6.79 -10.64 -2.90
C LEU A 81 5.28 -10.91 -2.85
N THR A 82 4.73 -11.45 -3.94
CA THR A 82 3.34 -11.87 -4.06
C THR A 82 3.00 -12.97 -3.06
N THR A 83 3.83 -14.01 -3.00
CA THR A 83 3.66 -15.12 -2.05
C THR A 83 3.69 -14.65 -0.61
N GLN A 84 4.62 -13.75 -0.28
CA GLN A 84 4.71 -13.14 1.04
C GLN A 84 3.46 -12.31 1.36
N PHE A 85 2.96 -11.51 0.42
CA PHE A 85 1.74 -10.72 0.60
C PHE A 85 0.52 -11.63 0.88
N LEU A 86 0.34 -12.70 0.10
CA LEU A 86 -0.75 -13.66 0.30
C LEU A 86 -0.65 -14.35 1.67
N ARG A 87 0.56 -14.72 2.12
CA ARG A 87 0.77 -15.29 3.46
C ARG A 87 0.35 -14.32 4.56
N MET A 88 0.77 -13.05 4.47
CA MET A 88 0.42 -12.03 5.46
C MET A 88 -1.08 -11.71 5.48
N LYS A 89 -1.73 -11.75 4.31
CA LYS A 89 -3.20 -11.61 4.20
C LYS A 89 -3.90 -12.79 4.87
N ALA A 90 -3.47 -14.03 4.58
CA ALA A 90 -4.04 -15.23 5.17
C ALA A 90 -3.89 -15.30 6.70
N SER A 91 -2.78 -14.78 7.24
CA SER A 91 -2.55 -14.71 8.69
C SER A 91 -3.23 -13.51 9.37
N GLY A 92 -4.01 -12.70 8.65
CA GLY A 92 -4.67 -11.50 9.19
C GLY A 92 -3.72 -10.36 9.56
N GLN A 93 -2.45 -10.41 9.14
CA GLN A 93 -1.48 -9.33 9.40
C GLN A 93 -1.71 -8.11 8.50
N ILE A 94 -2.32 -8.31 7.33
CA ILE A 94 -2.76 -7.24 6.45
C ILE A 94 -4.29 -7.30 6.39
N ILE A 95 -4.93 -6.24 6.85
CA ILE A 95 -6.37 -6.03 6.74
C ILE A 95 -6.57 -4.83 5.83
N ASP A 96 -7.15 -5.07 4.65
CA ASP A 96 -7.62 -3.99 3.78
C ASP A 96 -9.13 -3.82 3.98
N GLY A 97 -9.48 -2.84 4.81
CA GLY A 97 -10.88 -2.49 5.10
C GLY A 97 -11.45 -1.42 4.16
N CYS A 98 -10.66 -0.91 3.22
CA CYS A 98 -11.07 0.22 2.37
C CYS A 98 -11.34 -0.18 0.92
N THR A 99 -10.86 -1.35 0.49
CA THR A 99 -11.19 -1.91 -0.82
C THR A 99 -12.37 -2.89 -0.68
N PRO A 100 -13.43 -2.76 -1.50
CA PRO A 100 -14.52 -3.74 -1.50
C PRO A 100 -14.01 -5.17 -1.73
N ALA A 101 -14.64 -6.17 -1.11
CA ALA A 101 -14.20 -7.56 -1.19
C ALA A 101 -14.03 -8.07 -2.63
N THR A 102 -14.86 -7.60 -3.56
CA THR A 102 -14.81 -7.92 -5.00
C THR A 102 -13.59 -7.34 -5.73
N HIS A 103 -12.92 -6.35 -5.15
CA HIS A 103 -11.74 -5.69 -5.70
C HIS A 103 -10.46 -6.00 -4.89
N LEU A 104 -10.58 -6.78 -3.81
CA LEU A 104 -9.44 -7.24 -3.04
C LEU A 104 -8.67 -8.26 -3.85
N TRP A 105 -7.38 -7.99 -4.08
CA TRP A 105 -6.50 -8.92 -4.76
C TRP A 105 -6.42 -10.25 -4.01
N ASP A 106 -6.78 -11.34 -4.67
CA ASP A 106 -6.66 -12.70 -4.16
C ASP A 106 -5.54 -13.47 -4.88
N ALA A 107 -5.41 -14.78 -4.60
CA ALA A 107 -4.37 -15.61 -5.21
C ALA A 107 -4.53 -15.75 -6.74
N LYS A 108 -5.75 -15.59 -7.27
CA LYS A 108 -6.06 -15.73 -8.70
C LYS A 108 -5.66 -14.47 -9.48
N ASP A 109 -5.68 -13.31 -8.86
CA ASP A 109 -5.23 -12.04 -9.45
C ASP A 109 -3.69 -11.90 -9.56
N MET A 110 -2.98 -12.88 -9.02
CA MET A 110 -1.56 -12.83 -8.69
C MET A 110 -0.70 -13.83 -9.48
N THR A 111 -1.34 -14.74 -10.22
CA THR A 111 -0.77 -15.69 -11.18
C THR A 111 -0.86 -15.14 -12.60
#